data_AF-A0A5C9AKZ0-F1
#
_entry.id   AF-A0A5C9AKZ0-F1
#
_cell.length_a   1.000
_cell.length_b   1.000
_cell.length_c   1.000
_cell.angle_alpha   90.00
_cell.angle_beta   90.00
_cell.angle_gamma   90.00
#
_symmetry.space_group_name_H-M   'P 1'
#
loop_
_entity.id
_entity.type
_entity.pdbx_description
1 polymer ?
#
loop_
_entity_poly.entity_id
_entity_poly.type
_entity_poly.pdbx_seq_one_letter_code
_entity_poly.pdbx_strand_id
1 'polypeptide(L)'
;MIEKLRNIAIIAHVDHGKTTLVDKLLQQSGTFDSRAETQERVMDSNDLEKERGITILAKNTAIKWNDYRINIVDTPGHADFGGEVERVMSMVDSVLLV
;
A
#
# COMPACT_ATOMS: atom_id res chain seq x y z
N MET A 1 21.95 -7.89 -12.04
CA MET A 1 21.09 -8.33 -10.93
C MET A 1 20.43 -7.09 -10.35
N ILE A 2 19.09 -7.04 -10.21
CA ILE A 2 18.39 -5.86 -9.67
C ILE A 2 18.48 -5.93 -8.14
N GLU A 3 19.66 -5.66 -7.56
CA GLU A 3 19.93 -5.92 -6.13
C GLU A 3 19.18 -4.96 -5.18
N LYS A 4 18.85 -3.76 -5.67
CA LYS A 4 18.26 -2.68 -4.88
C LYS A 4 16.76 -2.50 -5.10
N LEU A 5 16.05 -3.56 -5.52
CA LEU A 5 14.59 -3.57 -5.60
C LEU A 5 14.02 -4.47 -4.50
N ARG A 6 12.95 -4.02 -3.85
CA ARG A 6 12.21 -4.79 -2.84
C ARG A 6 10.72 -4.69 -3.11
N ASN A 7 10.03 -5.82 -3.19
CA ASN A 7 8.58 -5.87 -3.23
C ASN A 7 8.09 -6.25 -1.83
N ILE A 8 7.31 -5.37 -1.20
CA ILE A 8 6.76 -5.61 0.12
C ILE A 8 5.24 -5.56 0.07
N ALA A 9 4.57 -6.45 0.78
CA ALA A 9 3.12 -6.33 1.04
C ALA A 9 2.89 -5.80 2.45
N ILE A 10 1.86 -4.97 2.62
CA ILE A 10 1.42 -4.55 3.95
C ILE A 10 0.16 -5.34 4.32
N ILE A 11 0.20 -6.02 5.46
CA ILE A 11 -0.87 -6.88 5.98
C ILE A 11 -1.32 -6.34 7.33
N ALA A 12 -2.63 -6.27 7.53
CA ALA A 12 -3.29 -5.74 8.72
C ALA A 12 -4.75 -6.18 8.68
N HIS A 13 -5.40 -6.23 9.83
CA HIS A 13 -6.85 -6.41 9.92
C HIS A 13 -7.59 -5.13 9.50
N VAL A 14 -8.92 -5.21 9.35
CA VAL A 14 -9.76 -4.04 9.05
C VAL A 14 -9.55 -2.95 10.11
N ASP A 15 -9.49 -1.69 9.69
CA ASP A 15 -9.30 -0.49 10.53
C ASP A 15 -8.00 -0.42 11.34
N HIS A 16 -6.97 -1.19 11.00
CA HIS A 16 -5.65 -1.14 11.67
C HIS A 16 -4.68 -0.08 11.11
N GLY A 17 -5.18 0.90 10.33
CA GLY A 17 -4.37 2.03 9.85
C GLY A 17 -3.38 1.71 8.74
N LYS A 18 -3.60 0.61 8.00
CA LYS A 18 -2.74 0.17 6.88
C LYS A 18 -2.57 1.27 5.82
N THR A 19 -3.68 1.84 5.38
CA THR A 19 -3.74 2.91 4.38
C THR A 19 -3.03 4.18 4.88
N THR A 20 -3.25 4.54 6.15
CA THR A 20 -2.60 5.70 6.79
C THR A 20 -1.07 5.53 6.82
N LEU A 21 -0.57 4.32 7.06
CA LEU A 21 0.86 4.04 7.03
C LEU A 21 1.43 4.23 5.62
N VAL A 22 0.76 3.70 4.60
CA VAL A 22 1.19 3.85 3.19
C VAL A 22 1.23 5.34 2.80
N ASP A 23 0.20 6.09 3.14
CA ASP A 23 0.12 7.53 2.85
C ASP A 23 1.27 8.31 3.49
N LYS A 24 1.65 7.97 4.73
CA LYS A 24 2.79 8.60 5.42
C LYS A 24 4.13 8.22 4.80
N LEU A 25 4.29 6.98 4.35
CA LEU A 25 5.50 6.54 3.63
C LEU A 25 5.67 7.30 2.31
N LEU A 26 4.58 7.54 1.57
CA LEU A 26 4.60 8.32 0.34
C LEU A 26 4.93 9.80 0.59
N GLN A 27 4.37 10.40 1.64
CA GLN A 27 4.69 11.78 2.04
C GLN A 27 6.19 11.92 2.37
N GLN A 28 6.74 10.96 3.12
CA GLN A 28 8.15 10.97 3.51
C GLN A 28 9.11 10.70 2.35
N SER A 29 8.73 9.88 1.37
CA SER A 29 9.60 9.51 0.25
C SER A 29 9.76 10.63 -0.79
N GLY A 30 9.14 11.80 -0.60
CA GLY A 30 9.22 12.93 -1.51
C GLY A 30 8.67 12.61 -2.91
N THR A 31 7.90 11.53 -3.05
CA THR A 31 7.31 11.08 -4.33
C THR A 31 6.06 11.90 -4.68
N PHE A 32 5.60 12.74 -3.77
CA PHE A 32 4.66 13.82 -4.04
C PHE A 32 5.37 14.97 -4.76
N ASP A 33 5.35 14.94 -6.10
CA ASP A 33 5.43 16.17 -6.87
C ASP A 33 4.29 17.10 -6.43
N SER A 34 4.56 18.40 -6.35
CA SER A 34 3.69 19.50 -5.89
C SER A 34 2.33 19.65 -6.58
N ARG A 35 1.91 18.68 -7.40
CA ARG A 35 0.62 18.60 -8.12
C ARG A 35 -0.36 17.56 -7.55
N ALA A 36 0.09 16.65 -6.69
CA ALA A 36 -0.82 15.71 -6.05
C ALA A 36 -1.35 16.34 -4.76
N GLU A 37 -2.39 17.16 -4.92
CA GLU A 37 -3.14 17.75 -3.82
C GLU A 37 -3.43 16.73 -2.73
N THR A 38 -3.15 17.17 -1.51
CA THR A 38 -3.65 16.73 -0.22
C THR A 38 -5.08 16.17 -0.31
N GLN A 39 -5.22 14.89 -0.64
CA GLN A 39 -6.38 14.11 -0.24
C GLN A 39 -5.94 13.22 0.89
N GLU A 40 -6.60 13.35 2.03
CA GLU A 40 -6.31 12.69 3.30
C GLU A 40 -6.40 11.15 3.23
N ARG A 41 -6.74 10.60 2.05
CA ARG A 41 -6.83 9.17 1.68
C ARG A 41 -6.63 9.00 0.17
N VAL A 42 -5.42 9.27 -0.35
CA VAL A 42 -5.11 9.14 -1.80
C VAL A 42 -5.29 7.69 -2.28
N MET A 43 -5.17 6.75 -1.35
CA MET A 43 -5.26 5.31 -1.57
C MET A 43 -6.69 4.74 -1.56
N ASP A 44 -7.75 5.49 -1.27
CA ASP A 44 -9.13 5.02 -1.46
C ASP A 44 -9.74 5.79 -2.63
N SER A 45 -9.77 5.20 -3.83
CA SER A 45 -10.22 5.92 -5.03
C SER A 45 -11.67 5.61 -5.38
N ASN A 46 -12.24 4.56 -4.79
CA ASN A 46 -13.62 4.15 -5.03
C ASN A 46 -14.56 4.74 -3.96
N ASP A 47 -15.73 5.22 -4.36
CA ASP A 47 -16.71 5.81 -3.43
C ASP A 47 -17.17 4.80 -2.36
N LEU A 48 -17.24 3.51 -2.72
CA LEU A 48 -17.51 2.40 -1.81
C LEU A 48 -16.43 2.17 -0.75
N GLU A 49 -15.15 2.37 -1.11
CA GLU A 49 -14.03 2.26 -0.15
C GLU A 49 -14.10 3.40 0.85
N LYS A 50 -14.36 4.63 0.37
CA LYS A 50 -14.53 5.82 1.22
C LYS A 50 -15.74 5.73 2.14
N GLU A 51 -16.87 5.22 1.63
CA GLU A 51 -18.11 5.06 2.39
C GLU A 51 -17.97 4.00 3.49
N ARG A 52 -17.22 2.92 3.23
CA ARG A 52 -17.07 1.79 4.16
C ARG A 52 -15.78 1.82 4.99
N GLY A 53 -14.83 2.71 4.68
CA GLY A 53 -13.55 2.79 5.38
C GLY A 53 -12.63 1.58 5.16
N ILE A 54 -12.86 0.80 4.10
CA ILE A 54 -12.08 -0.41 3.82
C ILE A 54 -11.32 -0.30 2.50
N THR A 55 -10.13 -0.89 2.45
CA THR A 55 -9.40 -1.13 1.20
C THR A 55 -9.97 -2.38 0.53
N ILE A 56 -10.61 -2.20 -0.63
CA ILE A 56 -11.27 -3.27 -1.40
C ILE A 56 -10.32 -3.81 -2.47
N LEU A 57 -9.52 -2.93 -3.10
CA LEU A 57 -8.58 -3.31 -4.15
C LEU A 57 -7.13 -3.06 -3.75
N ALA A 58 -6.25 -3.99 -4.09
CA ALA A 58 -4.82 -3.80 -3.87
C ALA A 58 -4.27 -2.65 -4.72
N LYS A 59 -3.55 -1.73 -4.08
CA LYS A 59 -2.88 -0.61 -4.75
C LYS A 59 -1.39 -0.74 -4.67
N ASN A 60 -0.73 -0.54 -5.81
CA ASN A 60 0.72 -0.54 -5.89
C ASN A 60 1.26 0.88 -5.77
N THR A 61 2.22 1.06 -4.88
CA THR A 61 2.96 2.31 -4.76
C THR A 61 4.46 2.00 -4.77
N ALA A 62 5.26 2.96 -5.20
CA ALA A 62 6.70 2.79 -5.23
C ALA A 62 7.35 3.99 -4.56
N ILE A 63 8.18 3.71 -3.55
CA ILE A 63 8.98 4.72 -2.87
C ILE A 63 10.45 4.49 -3.14
N LYS A 64 11.22 5.57 -3.13
CA LYS A 64 12.67 5.51 -3.13
C LYS A 64 13.17 5.77 -1.73
N TRP A 65 13.95 4.84 -1.18
CA TRP A 65 14.58 4.98 0.13
C TRP A 65 16.07 4.71 -0.02
N ASN A 66 16.89 5.75 0.15
CA ASN A 66 18.31 5.73 -0.20
C ASN A 66 18.51 5.28 -1.66
N ASP A 67 19.30 4.23 -1.87
CA ASP A 67 19.51 3.64 -3.20
C ASP A 67 18.49 2.55 -3.56
N TYR A 68 17.55 2.24 -2.66
CA TYR A 68 16.56 1.20 -2.86
C TYR A 68 15.29 1.76 -3.51
N ARG A 69 14.74 0.98 -4.44
CA ARG A 69 13.36 1.11 -4.91
C ARG A 69 12.51 0.08 -4.17
N ILE A 70 11.55 0.56 -3.40
CA ILE A 70 10.63 -0.29 -2.65
C ILE A 70 9.27 -0.19 -3.32
N ASN A 71 8.80 -1.28 -3.89
CA ASN A 71 7.42 -1.41 -4.36
C ASN A 71 6.58 -1.94 -3.19
N ILE A 72 5.52 -1.24 -2.85
CA ILE A 72 4.60 -1.54 -1.78
C ILE A 72 3.28 -1.99 -2.42
N VAL A 73 2.79 -3.13 -1.98
CA VAL A 73 1.46 -3.64 -2.33
C VAL A 73 0.58 -3.54 -1.10
N ASP A 74 -0.37 -2.63 -1.13
CA ASP A 74 -1.39 -2.53 -0.09
C ASP A 74 -2.41 -3.66 -0.30
N THR A 75 -2.67 -4.48 0.73
CA THR A 75 -3.59 -5.62 0.61
C THR A 75 -4.91 -5.34 1.33
N PRO A 76 -6.02 -5.91 0.88
CA PRO A 76 -7.27 -5.90 1.65
C PRO A 76 -7.06 -6.50 3.06
N GLY A 77 -7.75 -5.93 4.05
CA GLY A 77 -7.76 -6.43 5.44
C GLY A 77 -8.97 -7.30 5.79
N HIS A 78 -9.97 -7.35 4.90
CA HIS A 78 -11.22 -8.10 5.10
C HIS A 78 -11.09 -9.53 4.57
N ALA A 79 -11.60 -10.51 5.33
CA ALA A 79 -11.44 -11.94 5.04
C ALA A 79 -12.04 -12.36 3.68
N ASP A 80 -13.11 -11.69 3.25
CA ASP A 80 -13.75 -11.91 1.95
C ASP A 80 -12.81 -11.74 0.74
N PHE A 81 -11.69 -11.05 0.91
CA PHE A 81 -10.68 -10.82 -0.15
C PHE A 81 -9.43 -11.69 0.01
N GLY A 82 -9.50 -12.79 0.76
CA GLY A 82 -8.37 -13.70 1.00
C GLY A 82 -7.68 -14.19 -0.29
N GLY A 83 -8.45 -14.47 -1.35
CA GLY A 83 -7.89 -14.89 -2.64
C GLY A 83 -7.04 -13.81 -3.34
N GLU A 84 -7.27 -12.52 -3.03
CA GLU A 84 -6.40 -11.44 -3.51
C GLU A 84 -5.12 -11.35 -2.69
N VAL A 85 -5.24 -11.50 -1.36
CA VAL A 85 -4.09 -11.54 -0.45
C VAL A 85 -3.15 -12.68 -0.83
N GLU A 86 -3.65 -13.89 -1.09
CA GLU A 86 -2.85 -15.04 -1.53
C GLU A 86 -2.08 -14.76 -2.83
N ARG A 87 -2.72 -14.13 -3.81
CA ARG A 87 -2.02 -13.74 -5.06
C ARG A 87 -0.90 -12.75 -4.78
N VAL A 88 -1.13 -11.74 -3.93
CA VAL A 88 -0.08 -10.78 -3.57
C VAL A 88 1.09 -11.47 -2.87
N MET A 89 0.84 -12.45 -2.00
CA MET A 89 1.91 -13.19 -1.31
C MET A 89 2.86 -13.91 -2.27
N SER A 90 2.38 -14.32 -3.46
CA SER A 90 3.24 -14.94 -4.48
C SER A 90 4.15 -13.95 -5.22
N MET A 91 3.87 -12.65 -5.12
CA MET A 91 4.54 -11.59 -5.89
C MET A 91 5.49 -10.72 -5.05
N VAL A 92 5.49 -10.88 -3.72
CA VAL A 92 6.29 -10.04 -2.81
C VAL A 92 7.43 -10.81 -2.15
N ASP A 93 8.51 -10.09 -1.84
CA ASP A 93 9.70 -10.63 -1.18
C ASP A 93 9.55 -10.62 0.35
N SER A 94 8.70 -9.75 0.89
CA SER A 94 8.54 -9.56 2.33
C SER A 94 7.16 -9.01 2.69
N VAL A 95 6.76 -9.18 3.94
CA VAL A 95 5.51 -8.65 4.49
C VAL A 95 5.80 -7.72 5.66
N LEU A 96 5.06 -6.61 5.73
CA LEU A 96 4.97 -5.75 6.89
C LEU A 96 3.63 -6.03 7.57
N LEU A 97 3.67 -6.59 8.77
CA LEU A 97 2.48 -6.85 9.58
C LEU A 97 2.24 -5.66 10.51
N VAL A 98 1.06 -5.05 10.40
CA VAL A 98 0.61 -3.90 11.20
C VAL A 98 -0.47 -4.33 12.18
#